data_AF-A0A1X7SSV1-F1
#
_entry.id   AF-A0A1X7SSV1-F1
#
_cell.length_a   1.000
_cell.length_b   1.000
_cell.length_c   1.000
_cell.angle_alpha   90.00
_cell.angle_beta   90.00
_cell.angle_gamma   90.00
#
_symmetry.space_group_name_H-M   'P 1'
#
loop_
_entity.id
_entity.type
_entity.pdbx_description
1 polymer ?
#
loop_
_entity_poly.entity_id
_entity_poly.type
_entity_poly.pdbx_seq_one_letter_code
_entity_poly.pdbx_strand_id
1 'polypeptide(L)'
;MATKTRSCSSSLSLFSSPLTIEQLIDVLNLLKRCGFPQRRWKELGLTLGLLMDSLDAIAEDYSKVEDRFIECIARWLRRTDNVDSKGGATFDSLSDALKSMNENAAADKLDQEKRNAMISGNDIKGTNDVHSTATGTNKPLIGGPPLSPIALMDIPDDRPKVSELIEFHELLIRGQLEESLPLLDADTIRKIRNAVNDHEGMSLFIRAFENHPALLHELRVATEKIKGK
;
A
#
# COMPACT_ATOMS: atom_id res chain seq x y z
N MET A 1 4.10 27.08 -10.22
CA MET A 1 3.12 26.09 -9.70
C MET A 1 3.38 24.78 -10.41
N ALA A 2 3.99 23.81 -9.72
CA ALA A 2 4.15 22.46 -10.26
C ALA A 2 3.08 21.58 -9.63
N THR A 3 2.10 21.16 -10.42
CA THR A 3 1.12 20.14 -10.07
C THR A 3 1.87 18.81 -9.90
N LYS A 4 1.90 18.32 -8.66
CA LYS A 4 2.55 17.07 -8.27
C LYS A 4 1.68 15.89 -8.71
N THR A 5 1.81 15.47 -9.96
CA THR A 5 1.28 14.22 -10.50
C THR A 5 2.13 13.05 -10.00
N ARG A 6 2.00 12.69 -8.72
CA ARG A 6 2.61 11.45 -8.18
C ARG A 6 1.58 10.42 -7.70
N SER A 7 0.28 10.73 -7.75
CA SER A 7 -0.78 9.86 -7.24
C SER A 7 -1.33 8.84 -8.26
N CYS A 8 -0.97 8.95 -9.54
CA CYS A 8 -1.55 8.12 -10.60
C CYS A 8 -0.76 6.82 -10.86
N SER A 9 0.56 6.79 -10.68
CA SER A 9 1.38 5.62 -11.03
C SER A 9 1.16 4.42 -10.09
N SER A 10 0.99 4.65 -8.79
CA SER A 10 0.75 3.58 -7.81
C SER A 10 -0.58 2.86 -8.08
N SER A 11 -1.62 3.64 -8.39
CA SER A 11 -2.96 3.12 -8.70
C SER A 11 -3.00 2.28 -9.98
N LEU A 12 -2.17 2.58 -10.98
CA LEU A 12 -2.09 1.80 -12.22
C LEU A 12 -1.41 0.43 -12.03
N SER A 13 -0.39 0.35 -11.18
CA SER A 13 0.30 -0.92 -10.88
C SER A 13 -0.61 -1.91 -10.13
N LEU A 14 -1.52 -1.39 -9.31
CA LEU A 14 -2.43 -2.19 -8.49
C LEU A 14 -3.36 -3.04 -9.35
N PHE A 15 -3.86 -2.54 -10.48
CA PHE A 15 -4.78 -3.28 -11.36
C PHE A 15 -4.07 -4.01 -12.52
N SER A 16 -2.74 -4.04 -12.50
CA SER A 16 -1.94 -4.82 -13.44
C SER A 16 -1.88 -6.29 -12.98
N SER A 17 -2.08 -7.22 -13.92
CA SER A 17 -2.01 -8.66 -13.63
C SER A 17 -0.68 -9.26 -14.10
N PRO A 18 -0.14 -10.27 -13.39
CA PRO A 18 -0.65 -10.87 -12.15
C PRO A 18 -0.31 -10.04 -10.89
N LEU A 19 -1.16 -10.15 -9.87
CA LEU A 19 -0.87 -9.59 -8.56
C LEU A 19 0.21 -10.40 -7.86
N THR A 20 1.07 -9.69 -7.12
CA THR A 20 2.15 -10.31 -6.34
C THR A 20 2.02 -10.01 -4.85
N ILE A 21 2.78 -10.72 -4.03
CA ILE A 21 2.80 -10.52 -2.57
C ILE A 21 3.16 -9.08 -2.15
N GLU A 22 3.88 -8.34 -3.00
CA GLU A 22 4.25 -6.94 -2.74
C GLU A 22 3.02 -6.02 -2.67
N GLN A 23 1.90 -6.43 -3.29
CA GLN A 23 0.64 -5.69 -3.34
C GLN A 23 -0.32 -6.10 -2.21
N LEU A 24 0.12 -6.90 -1.23
CA LEU A 24 -0.72 -7.38 -0.14
C LEU A 24 -1.45 -6.26 0.60
N ILE A 25 -0.70 -5.22 1.02
CA ILE A 25 -1.27 -4.09 1.76
C ILE A 25 -2.30 -3.33 0.91
N ASP A 26 -2.02 -3.17 -0.37
CA ASP A 26 -2.89 -2.48 -1.31
C ASP A 26 -4.22 -3.23 -1.52
N VAL A 27 -4.15 -4.55 -1.70
CA VAL A 27 -5.34 -5.42 -1.81
C VAL A 27 -6.15 -5.42 -0.51
N LEU A 28 -5.49 -5.51 0.65
CA LEU A 28 -6.17 -5.47 1.96
C LEU A 28 -6.90 -4.14 2.19
N ASN A 29 -6.23 -3.03 1.91
CA ASN A 29 -6.81 -1.69 2.01
C ASN A 29 -8.00 -1.53 1.07
N LEU A 30 -7.89 -2.07 -0.14
CA LEU A 30 -8.96 -2.04 -1.11
C LEU A 30 -10.17 -2.87 -0.67
N LEU A 31 -9.97 -4.11 -0.20
CA LEU A 31 -11.05 -4.93 0.35
C LEU A 31 -11.74 -4.27 1.55
N LYS A 32 -10.98 -3.59 2.41
CA LYS A 32 -11.51 -2.78 3.52
C LYS A 32 -12.33 -1.60 3.00
N ARG A 33 -11.86 -0.86 1.99
CA ARG A 33 -12.62 0.22 1.35
C ARG A 33 -13.88 -0.31 0.66
N CYS A 34 -13.83 -1.51 0.07
CA CYS A 34 -14.98 -2.20 -0.50
C CYS A 34 -16.01 -2.66 0.55
N GLY A 35 -15.66 -2.61 1.84
CA GLY A 35 -16.54 -3.01 2.93
C GLY A 35 -16.64 -4.53 3.12
N PHE A 36 -15.69 -5.30 2.59
CA PHE A 36 -15.71 -6.75 2.72
C PHE A 36 -15.56 -7.17 4.20
N PRO A 37 -16.42 -8.05 4.72
CA PRO A 37 -16.35 -8.50 6.10
C PRO A 37 -15.20 -9.50 6.31
N GLN A 38 -14.11 -9.07 6.94
CA GLN A 38 -12.91 -9.89 7.21
C GLN A 38 -13.21 -11.22 7.93
N ARG A 39 -14.29 -11.30 8.72
CA ARG A 39 -14.74 -12.55 9.36
C ARG A 39 -15.07 -13.68 8.37
N ARG A 40 -15.36 -13.36 7.11
CA ARG A 40 -15.61 -14.34 6.03
C ARG A 40 -14.33 -14.76 5.28
N TRP A 41 -13.15 -14.46 5.81
CA TRP A 41 -11.87 -14.79 5.17
C TRP A 41 -11.75 -16.26 4.74
N LYS A 42 -12.26 -17.21 5.53
CA LYS A 42 -12.15 -18.64 5.24
C LYS A 42 -12.95 -19.03 4.01
N GLU A 43 -14.17 -18.51 3.90
CA GLU A 43 -15.02 -18.72 2.74
C GLU A 43 -14.42 -18.05 1.49
N LEU A 44 -13.85 -16.84 1.64
CA LEU A 44 -13.11 -16.17 0.56
C LEU A 44 -11.88 -16.98 0.11
N GLY A 45 -11.11 -17.51 1.03
CA GLY A 45 -9.96 -18.35 0.72
C GLY A 45 -10.35 -19.57 -0.12
N LEU A 46 -11.45 -20.25 0.24
CA LEU A 46 -11.96 -21.39 -0.51
C LEU A 46 -12.38 -21.01 -1.94
N THR A 47 -13.10 -19.90 -2.11
CA THR A 47 -13.54 -19.47 -3.44
C THR A 47 -12.37 -19.03 -4.32
N LEU A 48 -11.32 -18.46 -3.71
CA LEU A 48 -10.07 -18.10 -4.37
C LEU A 48 -9.15 -19.29 -4.69
N GLY A 49 -9.49 -20.51 -4.23
CA GLY A 49 -8.75 -21.74 -4.57
C GLY A 49 -7.76 -22.21 -3.51
N LEU A 50 -7.80 -21.67 -2.30
CA LEU A 50 -7.08 -22.23 -1.16
C LEU A 50 -7.77 -23.50 -0.67
N LEU A 51 -6.99 -24.49 -0.26
CA LEU A 51 -7.52 -25.75 0.28
C LEU A 51 -7.97 -25.58 1.73
N MET A 52 -8.90 -26.44 2.17
CA MET A 52 -9.40 -26.41 3.54
C MET A 52 -8.26 -26.60 4.55
N ASP A 53 -7.35 -27.53 4.30
CA ASP A 53 -6.19 -27.80 5.17
C ASP A 53 -5.32 -26.55 5.37
N SER A 54 -5.07 -25.80 4.28
CA SER A 54 -4.34 -24.53 4.34
C SER A 54 -5.06 -23.50 5.20
N LEU A 55 -6.39 -23.42 5.09
CA LEU A 55 -7.19 -22.48 5.87
C LEU A 55 -7.31 -22.91 7.33
N ASP A 56 -7.38 -24.20 7.62
CA ASP A 56 -7.35 -24.72 8.99
C ASP A 56 -6.02 -24.40 9.67
N ALA A 57 -4.90 -24.57 8.97
CA ALA A 57 -3.60 -24.15 9.47
C ALA A 57 -3.55 -22.65 9.81
N ILE A 58 -4.12 -21.78 8.97
CA ILE A 58 -4.24 -20.34 9.28
C ILE A 58 -5.08 -20.11 10.55
N ALA A 59 -6.16 -20.88 10.72
CA ALA A 59 -7.02 -20.74 11.89
C ALA A 59 -6.32 -21.18 13.18
N GLU A 60 -5.42 -22.16 13.10
CA GLU A 60 -4.63 -22.65 14.24
C GLU A 60 -3.46 -21.70 14.58
N ASP A 61 -2.76 -21.20 13.56
CA ASP A 61 -1.56 -20.38 13.72
C ASP A 61 -1.85 -18.96 14.24
N TYR A 62 -3.05 -18.44 13.96
CA TYR A 62 -3.43 -17.06 14.30
C TYR A 62 -4.70 -17.02 15.14
N SER A 63 -4.74 -16.18 16.17
CA SER A 63 -5.91 -16.02 17.05
C SER A 63 -6.85 -14.90 16.62
N LYS A 64 -6.33 -13.83 16.02
CA LYS A 64 -7.10 -12.67 15.57
C LYS A 64 -7.66 -12.88 14.17
N VAL A 65 -8.87 -12.38 13.92
CA VAL A 65 -9.53 -12.49 12.61
C VAL A 65 -8.77 -11.69 11.56
N GLU A 66 -8.22 -10.55 11.95
CA GLU A 66 -7.44 -9.66 11.11
C GLU A 66 -6.19 -10.36 10.58
N ASP A 67 -5.45 -11.03 11.46
CA ASP A 67 -4.21 -11.75 11.10
C ASP A 67 -4.52 -12.93 10.17
N ARG A 68 -5.60 -13.68 10.46
CA ARG A 68 -6.08 -14.76 9.58
C ARG A 68 -6.47 -14.26 8.21
N PHE A 69 -7.14 -13.11 8.14
CA PHE A 69 -7.51 -12.49 6.87
C PHE A 69 -6.28 -12.02 6.09
N ILE A 70 -5.31 -11.40 6.76
CA ILE A 70 -4.03 -10.98 6.15
C ILE A 70 -3.29 -12.19 5.55
N GLU A 71 -3.13 -13.28 6.32
CA GLU A 71 -2.42 -14.47 5.85
C GLU A 71 -3.20 -15.18 4.73
N CYS A 72 -4.54 -15.21 4.78
CA CYS A 72 -5.36 -15.73 3.69
C CYS A 72 -5.09 -15.00 2.37
N ILE A 73 -5.08 -13.66 2.37
CA ILE A 73 -4.77 -12.87 1.17
C ILE A 73 -3.30 -13.08 0.75
N ALA A 74 -2.37 -13.18 1.70
CA ALA A 74 -0.97 -13.45 1.40
C ALA A 74 -0.78 -14.80 0.68
N ARG A 75 -1.46 -15.86 1.11
CA ARG A 75 -1.42 -17.18 0.47
C ARG A 75 -2.05 -17.19 -0.91
N TRP A 76 -3.13 -16.44 -1.11
CA TRP A 76 -3.70 -16.23 -2.44
C TRP A 76 -2.73 -15.50 -3.37
N LEU A 77 -2.09 -14.41 -2.93
CA LEU A 77 -1.10 -13.66 -3.72
C LEU A 77 0.18 -14.46 -4.03
N ARG A 78 0.55 -15.39 -3.14
CA ARG A 78 1.62 -16.37 -3.38
C ARG A 78 1.22 -17.49 -4.33
N ARG A 79 -0.05 -17.50 -4.80
CA ARG A 79 -0.60 -18.52 -5.70
C ARG A 79 -0.43 -19.94 -5.17
N THR A 80 -0.66 -20.10 -3.87
CA THR A 80 -0.62 -21.42 -3.21
C THR A 80 -1.82 -22.28 -3.64
N ASP A 81 -1.73 -23.59 -3.39
CA ASP A 81 -2.81 -24.54 -3.63
C ASP A 81 -3.34 -24.50 -5.08
N ASN A 82 -4.66 -24.32 -5.24
CA ASN A 82 -5.37 -24.36 -6.51
C ASN A 82 -5.72 -22.97 -7.04
N VAL A 83 -5.07 -21.90 -6.54
CA VAL A 83 -5.34 -20.51 -6.94
C VAL A 83 -5.24 -20.33 -8.46
N ASP A 84 -4.28 -20.99 -9.10
CA ASP A 84 -4.09 -20.92 -10.55
C ASP A 84 -5.26 -21.51 -11.35
N SER A 85 -5.89 -22.56 -10.80
CA SER A 85 -7.11 -23.15 -11.40
C SER A 85 -8.35 -22.27 -11.25
N LYS A 86 -8.29 -21.27 -10.36
CA LYS A 86 -9.35 -20.27 -10.10
C LYS A 86 -9.07 -18.91 -10.75
N GLY A 87 -8.20 -18.88 -11.76
CA GLY A 87 -7.86 -17.64 -12.48
C GLY A 87 -6.65 -16.90 -11.90
N GLY A 88 -5.95 -17.49 -10.94
CA GLY A 88 -4.73 -16.95 -10.35
C GLY A 88 -4.96 -15.76 -9.40
N ALA A 89 -3.87 -15.16 -8.96
CA ALA A 89 -3.90 -13.91 -8.17
C ALA A 89 -4.16 -12.70 -9.09
N THR A 90 -5.42 -12.42 -9.42
CA THR A 90 -5.81 -11.29 -10.27
C THR A 90 -7.00 -10.54 -9.67
N PHE A 91 -7.20 -9.31 -10.13
CA PHE A 91 -8.39 -8.54 -9.74
C PHE A 91 -9.70 -9.19 -10.17
N ASP A 92 -9.69 -9.80 -11.35
CA ASP A 92 -10.88 -10.41 -11.91
C ASP A 92 -11.27 -11.66 -11.12
N SER A 93 -10.30 -12.53 -10.77
CA SER A 93 -10.58 -13.68 -9.91
C SER A 93 -11.04 -13.27 -8.50
N LEU A 94 -10.52 -12.17 -7.95
CA LEU A 94 -11.00 -11.63 -6.68
C LEU A 94 -12.43 -11.09 -6.77
N SER A 95 -12.76 -10.36 -7.83
CA SER A 95 -14.12 -9.85 -8.09
C SER A 95 -15.12 -11.01 -8.26
N ASP A 96 -14.75 -12.03 -9.05
CA ASP A 96 -15.57 -13.22 -9.28
C ASP A 96 -15.77 -14.02 -7.99
N ALA A 97 -14.73 -14.16 -7.16
CA ALA A 97 -14.83 -14.80 -5.86
C ALA A 97 -15.83 -14.05 -4.94
N LEU A 98 -15.76 -12.72 -4.86
CA LEU A 98 -16.70 -11.92 -4.08
C LEU A 98 -18.15 -12.08 -4.59
N LYS A 99 -18.37 -12.07 -5.91
CA LYS A 99 -19.69 -12.33 -6.51
C LYS A 99 -20.21 -13.73 -6.16
N SER A 100 -19.34 -14.75 -6.21
CA SER A 100 -19.71 -16.13 -5.88
C SER A 100 -20.14 -16.31 -4.41
N MET A 101 -19.63 -15.47 -3.51
CA MET A 101 -19.99 -15.43 -2.08
C MET A 101 -21.22 -14.55 -1.79
N ASN A 102 -21.86 -14.00 -2.82
CA ASN A 102 -22.91 -12.98 -2.74
C ASN A 102 -22.47 -11.65 -2.09
N GLU A 103 -21.17 -11.35 -2.08
CA GLU A 103 -20.62 -10.05 -1.65
C GLU A 103 -20.65 -9.05 -2.82
N ASN A 104 -21.81 -8.93 -3.48
CA ASN A 104 -21.98 -8.16 -4.73
C ASN A 104 -21.63 -6.68 -4.55
N ALA A 105 -22.00 -6.07 -3.42
CA ALA A 105 -21.67 -4.68 -3.13
C ALA A 105 -20.16 -4.43 -3.04
N ALA A 106 -19.41 -5.37 -2.44
CA ALA A 106 -17.96 -5.28 -2.36
C ALA A 106 -17.32 -5.50 -3.74
N ALA A 107 -17.85 -6.45 -4.52
CA ALA A 107 -17.40 -6.71 -5.89
C ALA A 107 -17.65 -5.54 -6.84
N ASP A 108 -18.84 -4.94 -6.82
CA ASP A 108 -19.20 -3.79 -7.65
C ASP A 108 -18.30 -2.59 -7.33
N LYS A 109 -18.00 -2.37 -6.05
CA LYS A 109 -17.08 -1.33 -5.61
C LYS A 109 -15.64 -1.62 -6.05
N LEU A 110 -15.21 -2.89 -6.03
CA LEU A 110 -13.91 -3.32 -6.55
C LEU A 110 -13.78 -3.01 -8.05
N ASP A 111 -14.80 -3.36 -8.83
CA ASP A 111 -14.88 -3.12 -10.27
C ASP A 111 -14.90 -1.61 -10.59
N GLN A 112 -15.55 -0.79 -9.74
CA GLN A 112 -15.53 0.66 -9.86
C GLN A 112 -14.14 1.25 -9.58
N GLU A 113 -13.43 0.77 -8.56
CA GLU A 113 -12.06 1.21 -8.26
C GLU A 113 -11.11 0.89 -9.42
N LYS A 114 -11.24 -0.32 -10.02
CA LYS A 114 -10.49 -0.70 -11.22
C LYS A 114 -10.75 0.26 -12.38
N ARG A 115 -12.02 0.59 -12.66
CA ARG A 115 -12.41 1.54 -13.71
C ARG A 115 -11.88 2.94 -13.46
N ASN A 116 -11.97 3.43 -12.22
CA ASN A 116 -11.48 4.76 -11.86
C ASN A 116 -9.97 4.89 -12.07
N ALA A 117 -9.21 3.85 -11.72
CA ALA A 117 -7.77 3.83 -11.94
C ALA A 117 -7.40 3.83 -13.43
N MET A 118 -8.15 3.10 -14.27
CA MET A 118 -7.95 3.08 -15.72
C MET A 118 -8.31 4.42 -16.40
N ILE A 119 -9.33 5.12 -15.92
CA ILE A 119 -9.74 6.43 -16.45
C ILE A 119 -8.71 7.52 -16.06
N SER A 120 -8.18 7.47 -14.84
CA SER A 120 -7.16 8.43 -14.37
C SER A 120 -5.80 8.28 -15.07
N GLY A 121 -5.54 7.16 -15.76
CA GLY A 121 -4.33 6.97 -16.58
C GLY A 121 -4.45 7.52 -18.00
N ASN A 122 -5.66 7.86 -18.44
CA ASN A 122 -5.94 8.40 -19.77
C ASN A 122 -6.31 9.88 -19.67
N ASP A 123 -5.33 10.76 -19.50
CA ASP A 123 -5.56 12.20 -19.65
C ASP A 123 -6.05 12.51 -21.09
N ILE A 124 -7.23 13.13 -21.19
CA ILE A 124 -7.67 14.02 -22.29
C ILE A 124 -7.77 13.36 -23.69
N LYS A 125 -8.93 12.76 -24.01
CA LYS A 125 -9.49 12.80 -25.38
C LYS A 125 -11.01 12.62 -25.43
N GLY A 126 -11.72 13.72 -25.20
CA GLY A 126 -12.94 14.18 -25.87
C GLY A 126 -14.20 13.32 -25.92
N THR A 127 -15.31 13.89 -25.41
CA THR A 127 -16.54 14.09 -26.19
C THR A 127 -17.31 15.32 -25.67
N ASN A 128 -17.46 16.31 -26.56
CA ASN A 128 -18.40 17.43 -26.71
C ASN A 128 -19.59 17.52 -25.72
N ASP A 129 -19.98 18.71 -25.23
CA ASP A 129 -20.88 19.62 -25.95
C ASP A 129 -20.83 21.12 -25.53
N VAL A 130 -20.82 21.98 -26.56
CA VAL A 130 -21.29 23.40 -26.64
C VAL A 130 -20.49 24.51 -25.93
N HIS A 131 -19.56 25.16 -26.65
CA HIS A 131 -19.77 26.49 -27.30
C HIS A 131 -18.46 27.00 -27.93
N SER A 132 -18.54 27.41 -29.19
CA SER A 132 -17.46 27.98 -30.00
C SER A 132 -16.86 29.26 -29.39
N THR A 133 -15.55 29.45 -29.51
CA THR A 133 -14.94 30.48 -30.39
C THR A 133 -13.43 30.44 -30.26
N ALA A 134 -12.77 30.22 -31.40
CA ALA A 134 -11.32 30.21 -31.53
C ALA A 134 -10.78 31.63 -31.60
N THR A 135 -9.65 31.91 -30.96
CA THR A 135 -8.66 32.87 -31.46
C THR A 135 -7.28 32.43 -30.97
N GLY A 136 -6.42 32.02 -31.92
CA GLY A 136 -5.04 31.64 -31.62
C GLY A 136 -4.13 32.84 -31.38
N THR A 137 -2.92 32.56 -30.89
CA THR A 137 -1.67 33.22 -31.32
C THR A 137 -0.48 32.52 -30.65
N ASN A 138 0.46 32.08 -31.48
CA ASN A 138 1.75 31.50 -31.10
C ASN A 138 2.67 32.57 -30.48
N LYS A 139 3.50 32.19 -29.49
CA LYS A 139 4.87 32.71 -29.37
C LYS A 139 5.77 31.82 -28.48
N PRO A 140 6.94 31.37 -28.96
CA PRO A 140 7.99 30.79 -28.12
C PRO A 140 9.03 31.85 -27.72
N LEU A 141 9.46 31.86 -26.46
CA LEU A 141 10.55 32.69 -25.92
C LEU A 141 11.33 31.80 -24.93
N ILE A 142 12.40 31.15 -25.38
CA ILE A 142 13.81 31.56 -25.22
C ILE A 142 14.25 31.65 -23.75
N GLY A 143 15.17 30.74 -23.39
CA GLY A 143 16.41 31.11 -22.69
C GLY A 143 16.41 31.01 -21.17
N GLY A 144 16.83 29.84 -20.67
CA GLY A 144 17.45 29.71 -19.35
C GLY A 144 18.68 28.80 -19.47
N PRO A 145 19.84 29.13 -18.87
CA PRO A 145 21.07 28.36 -19.01
C PRO A 145 20.96 27.00 -18.29
N PRO A 146 21.68 25.96 -18.74
CA PRO A 146 21.69 24.67 -18.06
C PRO A 146 22.43 24.84 -16.73
N LEU A 147 21.71 24.66 -15.62
CA LEU A 147 22.35 24.48 -14.32
C LEU A 147 23.15 23.18 -14.38
N SER A 148 24.46 23.29 -14.17
CA SER A 148 25.42 22.19 -14.16
C SER A 148 25.02 21.10 -13.15
N PRO A 149 25.40 19.82 -13.38
CA PRO A 149 25.04 18.70 -12.52
C PRO A 149 25.77 18.78 -11.16
N ILE A 150 25.17 19.44 -10.18
CA ILE A 150 25.62 19.36 -8.80
C ILE A 150 24.93 18.16 -8.18
N ALA A 151 25.71 17.09 -8.02
CA ALA A 151 25.51 15.97 -7.10
C ALA A 151 24.07 15.46 -7.04
N LEU A 152 23.78 14.55 -7.97
CA LEU A 152 22.91 13.41 -7.72
C LEU A 152 23.52 12.65 -6.53
N MET A 153 23.32 13.15 -5.30
CA MET A 153 23.38 12.27 -4.14
C MET A 153 22.29 11.26 -4.42
N ASP A 154 22.71 10.04 -4.69
CA ASP A 154 21.85 8.87 -4.70
C ASP A 154 20.86 9.03 -3.56
N ILE A 155 19.61 9.33 -3.90
CA ILE A 155 18.50 9.08 -2.99
C ILE A 155 18.29 7.59 -3.20
N PRO A 156 18.83 6.69 -2.35
CA PRO A 156 18.47 5.31 -2.47
C PRO A 156 16.95 5.27 -2.32
N ASP A 157 16.30 4.56 -3.23
CA ASP A 157 14.87 4.32 -3.23
C ASP A 157 14.53 3.45 -2.03
N ASP A 158 14.57 4.07 -0.86
CA ASP A 158 14.51 3.42 0.43
C ASP A 158 13.15 3.71 1.03
N ARG A 159 12.17 2.93 0.59
CA ARG A 159 10.96 2.74 1.36
C ARG A 159 11.27 1.73 2.47
N PRO A 160 10.89 1.99 3.74
CA PRO A 160 11.09 1.00 4.80
C PRO A 160 10.39 -0.30 4.42
N LYS A 161 11.11 -1.42 4.51
CA LYS A 161 10.46 -2.73 4.41
C LYS A 161 9.55 -2.95 5.61
N VAL A 162 8.53 -3.77 5.46
CA VAL A 162 7.61 -4.10 6.58
C VAL A 162 8.37 -4.67 7.77
N SER A 163 9.39 -5.51 7.52
CA SER A 163 10.27 -6.04 8.56
C SER A 163 11.07 -4.96 9.29
N GLU A 164 11.57 -3.96 8.58
CA GLU A 164 12.29 -2.83 9.18
C GLU A 164 11.34 -1.97 10.00
N LEU A 165 10.12 -1.72 9.49
CA LEU A 165 9.12 -0.91 10.17
C LEU A 165 8.69 -1.54 11.51
N ILE A 166 8.51 -2.86 11.52
CA ILE A 166 8.21 -3.63 12.74
C ILE A 166 9.38 -3.54 13.72
N GLU A 167 10.61 -3.76 13.24
CA GLU A 167 11.81 -3.67 14.08
C GLU A 167 11.98 -2.27 14.71
N PHE A 168 11.84 -1.22 13.92
CA PHE A 168 11.93 0.15 14.41
C PHE A 168 10.82 0.48 15.42
N HIS A 169 9.59 0.00 15.17
CA HIS A 169 8.47 0.20 16.07
C HIS A 169 8.71 -0.47 17.43
N GLU A 170 9.20 -1.71 17.44
CA GLU A 170 9.58 -2.40 18.67
C GLU A 170 10.70 -1.69 19.43
N LEU A 171 11.76 -1.27 18.74
CA LEU A 171 12.88 -0.53 19.35
C LEU A 171 12.42 0.80 19.95
N LEU A 172 11.44 1.44 19.33
CA LEU A 172 10.84 2.69 19.80
C LEU A 172 9.95 2.48 21.02
N ILE A 173 9.18 1.39 21.07
CA ILE A 173 8.42 0.98 22.27
C ILE A 173 9.37 0.68 23.44
N ARG A 174 10.50 0.01 23.16
CA ARG A 174 11.54 -0.31 24.15
C ARG A 174 12.35 0.92 24.62
N GLY A 175 12.12 2.09 24.03
CA GLY A 175 12.82 3.34 24.38
C GLY A 175 14.28 3.38 23.91
N GLN A 176 14.70 2.47 23.03
CA GLN A 176 16.11 2.34 22.62
C GLN A 176 16.52 3.34 21.52
N LEU A 177 15.56 4.10 20.98
CA LEU A 177 15.78 5.08 19.92
C LEU A 177 15.68 6.54 20.40
N GLU A 178 15.45 6.79 21.70
CA GLU A 178 15.21 8.14 22.25
C GLU A 178 16.39 9.11 22.05
N GLU A 179 17.64 8.65 22.18
CA GLU A 179 18.84 9.49 21.99
C GLU A 179 19.20 9.70 20.51
N SER A 180 18.66 8.89 19.61
CA SER A 180 19.02 8.89 18.18
C SER A 180 17.98 9.59 17.29
N LEU A 181 16.99 10.27 17.88
CA LEU A 181 15.85 10.84 17.16
C LEU A 181 15.58 12.31 17.52
N PRO A 182 16.46 13.26 17.17
CA PRO A 182 16.19 14.69 17.36
C PRO A 182 15.06 15.22 16.46
N LEU A 183 14.67 14.47 15.42
CA LEU A 183 13.67 14.85 14.42
C LEU A 183 12.23 14.45 14.78
N LEU A 184 12.04 13.61 15.80
CA LEU A 184 10.74 13.10 16.20
C LEU A 184 10.31 13.80 17.49
N ASP A 185 9.20 14.54 17.43
CA ASP A 185 8.70 15.25 18.61
C ASP A 185 8.44 14.29 19.77
N ALA A 186 8.84 14.70 20.99
CA ALA A 186 8.61 13.91 22.20
C ALA A 186 7.13 13.55 22.41
N ASP A 187 6.21 14.41 21.96
CA ASP A 187 4.76 14.13 21.96
C ASP A 187 4.39 13.00 20.99
N THR A 188 4.98 12.96 19.80
CA THR A 188 4.77 11.89 18.81
C THR A 188 5.33 10.56 19.30
N ILE A 189 6.55 10.56 19.86
CA ILE A 189 7.16 9.36 20.47
C ILE A 189 6.26 8.82 21.59
N ARG A 190 5.79 9.69 22.48
CA ARG A 190 4.89 9.30 23.57
C ARG A 190 3.56 8.76 23.06
N LYS A 191 2.98 9.37 22.02
CA LYS A 191 1.72 8.90 21.40
C LYS A 191 1.88 7.53 20.74
N ILE A 192 3.00 7.27 20.09
CA ILE A 192 3.28 5.96 19.50
C ILE A 192 3.41 4.89 20.59
N ARG A 193 4.13 5.18 21.69
CA ARG A 193 4.31 4.24 22.81
C ARG A 193 3.02 3.93 23.56
N ASN A 194 2.19 4.95 23.75
CA ASN A 194 0.93 4.85 24.51
C ASN A 194 -0.27 4.55 23.61
N ALA A 195 -0.05 4.15 22.36
CA ALA A 195 -1.12 3.78 21.46
C ALA A 195 -1.95 2.65 22.08
N VAL A 196 -3.27 2.67 21.85
CA VAL A 196 -4.20 1.71 22.47
C VAL A 196 -4.04 0.31 21.85
N ASN A 197 -3.42 0.25 20.66
CA ASN A 197 -3.11 -0.97 19.92
C ASN A 197 -1.97 -0.72 18.91
N ASP A 198 -1.32 -1.80 18.47
CA ASP A 198 -0.18 -1.77 17.53
C ASP A 198 -0.53 -1.08 16.21
N HIS A 199 -1.78 -1.19 15.75
CA HIS A 199 -2.22 -0.57 14.49
C HIS A 199 -2.24 0.97 14.60
N GLU A 200 -2.69 1.52 15.73
CA GLU A 200 -2.65 2.96 16.00
C GLU A 200 -1.20 3.45 16.14
N GLY A 201 -0.36 2.71 16.87
CA GLY A 201 1.07 3.02 17.03
C GLY A 201 1.80 3.02 15.68
N MET A 202 1.58 2.00 14.87
CA MET A 202 2.16 1.87 13.53
C MET A 202 1.66 2.96 12.58
N SER A 203 0.37 3.31 12.62
CA SER A 203 -0.17 4.40 11.79
C SER A 203 0.46 5.75 12.13
N LEU A 204 0.63 6.04 13.42
CA LEU A 204 1.32 7.25 13.89
C LEU A 204 2.79 7.25 13.49
N PHE A 205 3.44 6.09 13.55
CA PHE A 205 4.84 5.93 13.17
C PHE A 205 5.06 6.09 11.66
N ILE A 206 4.19 5.52 10.82
CA ILE A 206 4.20 5.72 9.36
C ILE A 206 4.03 7.21 9.03
N ARG A 207 3.11 7.91 9.70
CA ARG A 207 2.92 9.35 9.50
C ARG A 207 4.17 10.17 9.85
N ALA A 208 4.98 9.72 10.81
CA ALA A 208 6.25 10.37 11.12
C ALA A 208 7.24 10.29 9.95
N PHE A 209 7.33 9.15 9.26
CA PHE A 209 8.13 9.00 8.04
C PHE A 209 7.63 9.87 6.87
N GLU A 210 6.31 10.02 6.72
CA GLU A 210 5.73 10.88 5.70
C GLU A 210 6.08 12.36 5.91
N ASN A 211 6.13 12.79 7.17
CA ASN A 211 6.47 14.16 7.54
C ASN A 211 7.99 14.42 7.53
N HIS A 212 8.80 13.39 7.81
CA HIS A 212 10.24 13.50 7.92
C HIS A 212 10.94 12.35 7.15
N PRO A 213 11.13 12.49 5.83
CA PRO A 213 11.75 11.44 5.01
C PRO A 213 13.19 11.07 5.45
N ALA A 214 13.89 11.99 6.14
CA ALA A 214 15.22 11.73 6.71
C ALA A 214 15.21 10.77 7.92
N LEU A 215 14.04 10.54 8.56
CA LEU A 215 13.95 9.63 9.72
C LEU A 215 14.34 8.20 9.39
N LEU A 216 14.11 7.75 8.16
CA LEU A 216 14.43 6.38 7.77
C LEU A 216 15.93 6.10 7.79
N HIS A 217 16.72 7.02 7.24
CA HIS A 217 18.17 6.90 7.24
C HIS A 217 18.72 6.90 8.67
N GLU A 218 18.23 7.80 9.53
CA GLU A 218 18.63 7.87 10.94
C GLU A 218 18.25 6.59 11.71
N LEU A 219 17.06 6.04 11.49
CA LEU A 219 16.63 4.80 12.14
C LEU A 219 17.45 3.60 11.72
N ARG A 220 17.85 3.50 10.45
CA ARG A 220 18.78 2.45 10.01
C ARG A 220 20.15 2.61 10.63
N VAL A 221 20.71 3.83 10.63
CA VAL A 221 22.01 4.11 11.27
C VAL A 221 21.97 3.80 12.78
N ALA A 222 20.89 4.15 13.47
CA ALA A 222 20.69 3.87 14.88
C ALA A 222 20.56 2.36 15.14
N THR A 223 19.81 1.65 14.30
CA THR A 223 19.61 0.20 14.42
C THR A 223 20.90 -0.57 14.17
N GLU A 224 21.71 -0.18 13.20
CA GLU A 224 23.04 -0.77 12.96
C GLU A 224 23.99 -0.54 14.15
N LYS A 225 23.96 0.63 14.78
CA LYS A 225 24.72 0.90 16.02
C LYS A 225 24.27 0.04 17.21
N ILE A 226 22.99 -0.36 17.26
CA ILE A 226 22.45 -1.23 18.30
C ILE A 226 22.86 -2.69 18.02
N LYS A 227 22.84 -3.13 16.75
CA LYS A 227 23.23 -4.49 16.35
C LYS A 227 24.74 -4.76 16.42
N GLY A 228 25.56 -3.71 16.28
CA GLY A 228 27.02 -3.80 16.33
C GLY A 228 27.66 -3.70 17.72
N LYS A 229 26.86 -3.66 18.80
CA LYS A 229 27.31 -3.67 20.21
C LYS A 229 27.08 -5.03 20.85
#